data_AF-A0A9Q3FVQ6-F1
#
_entry.id   AF-A0A9Q3FVQ6-F1
#
_cell.length_a   1.000
_cell.length_b   1.000
_cell.length_c   1.000
_cell.angle_alpha   90.00
_cell.angle_beta   90.00
_cell.angle_gamma   90.00
#
_symmetry.space_group_name_H-M   'P 1'
#
loop_
_entity.id
_entity.type
_entity.pdbx_description
1 polymer ?
#
loop_
_entity_poly.entity_id
_entity_poly.type
_entity_poly.pdbx_seq_one_letter_code
_entity_poly.pdbx_strand_id
1 'polypeptide(L)'
;FHISLLEPVKTSTIPNPHQEPPPPITIKEEEEWAVSQVLDSKLKRRKLWYLVEWKGFSQDPERSTWEPAENLKNCPDLVKYFHSLYPEKPGPNSAKA
;
A
#
# COMPACT_ATOMS: atom_id res chain seq x y z
N PHE A 1 16.41 -43.43 32.85
CA PHE A 1 16.40 -42.04 32.34
C PHE A 1 16.94 -41.13 33.43
N HIS A 2 18.07 -40.48 33.19
CA HIS A 2 18.74 -39.57 34.13
C HIS A 2 18.16 -38.16 33.94
N ILE A 3 17.49 -37.60 34.95
CA ILE A 3 16.95 -36.22 34.95
C ILE A 3 17.92 -35.23 35.65
N SER A 4 19.22 -35.50 35.58
CA SER A 4 20.25 -34.74 36.32
C SER A 4 20.93 -33.65 35.49
N LEU A 5 20.22 -32.97 34.59
CA LEU A 5 20.80 -31.93 33.73
C LEU A 5 19.91 -30.70 33.53
N LEU A 6 19.25 -30.24 34.59
CA LEU A 6 18.61 -28.92 34.58
C LEU A 6 19.07 -28.14 35.82
N GLU A 7 19.92 -27.15 35.58
CA GLU A 7 20.37 -26.22 36.60
C GLU A 7 19.22 -25.31 37.04
N PRO A 8 19.08 -25.02 38.34
CA PRO A 8 18.02 -24.15 38.83
C PRO A 8 18.26 -22.71 38.36
N VAL A 9 17.35 -22.20 37.52
CA VAL A 9 17.33 -20.79 37.12
C VAL A 9 17.05 -19.94 38.36
N LYS A 10 18.06 -19.17 38.80
CA LYS A 10 17.91 -18.16 39.84
C LYS A 10 17.34 -16.88 39.23
N THR A 11 16.01 -16.75 39.17
CA THR A 11 15.36 -15.46 38.87
C THR A 11 15.27 -14.63 40.14
N SER A 12 16.28 -13.78 40.34
CA SER A 12 16.28 -12.77 41.40
C SER A 12 15.22 -11.69 41.11
N THR A 13 14.25 -11.58 42.02
CA THR A 13 13.42 -10.43 42.39
C THR A 13 13.54 -9.15 41.55
N ILE A 14 12.53 -8.84 40.73
CA ILE A 14 12.11 -7.46 40.42
C ILE A 14 10.57 -7.42 40.38
N PRO A 15 9.89 -6.65 41.25
CA PRO A 15 8.45 -6.46 41.17
C PRO A 15 8.15 -5.24 40.29
N ASN A 16 7.42 -5.43 39.19
CA ASN A 16 6.56 -4.37 38.67
C ASN A 16 5.32 -4.96 37.98
N PRO A 17 4.17 -4.99 38.67
CA PRO A 17 2.89 -5.31 38.04
C PRO A 17 2.38 -4.08 37.26
N HIS A 18 1.72 -4.32 36.13
CA HIS A 18 1.08 -3.33 35.25
C HIS A 18 1.97 -2.69 34.16
N GLN A 19 2.31 -3.47 33.14
CA GLN A 19 2.25 -2.95 31.77
C GLN A 19 1.11 -3.67 31.07
N GLU A 20 0.04 -2.94 30.74
CA GLU A 20 -0.93 -3.45 29.76
C GLU A 20 -0.17 -3.75 28.46
N PRO A 21 -0.47 -4.88 27.78
CA PRO A 21 0.12 -5.15 26.49
C PRO A 21 -0.16 -3.96 25.56
N PRO A 22 0.81 -3.52 24.74
CA PRO A 22 0.56 -2.47 23.78
C PRO A 22 -0.66 -2.84 22.93
N PRO A 23 -1.56 -1.88 22.63
CA PRO A 23 -2.69 -2.16 21.77
C PRO A 23 -2.20 -2.74 20.44
N PRO A 24 -2.95 -3.68 19.83
CA PRO A 24 -2.56 -4.30 18.58
C PRO A 24 -2.36 -3.20 17.54
N ILE A 25 -1.13 -3.11 17.01
CA ILE A 25 -0.79 -2.20 15.93
C ILE A 25 -1.62 -2.66 14.73
N THR A 26 -2.71 -1.95 14.43
CA THR A 26 -3.49 -2.17 13.21
C THR A 26 -2.68 -1.54 12.09
N ILE A 27 -1.67 -2.27 11.61
CA ILE A 27 -0.99 -1.93 10.37
C ILE A 27 -2.07 -2.11 9.31
N LYS A 28 -2.73 -1.02 8.91
CA LYS A 28 -3.35 -0.98 7.59
C LYS A 28 -2.19 -1.13 6.63
N GLU A 29 -1.86 -2.37 6.29
CA GLU A 29 -0.89 -2.74 5.26
C GLU A 29 -1.48 -2.33 3.91
N GLU A 30 -1.57 -1.02 3.67
CA GLU A 30 -1.66 -0.50 2.31
C GLU A 30 -0.27 -0.73 1.71
N GLU A 31 -0.12 -1.88 1.05
CA GLU A 31 1.13 -2.28 0.41
C GLU A 31 1.40 -1.33 -0.77
N GLU A 32 2.45 -0.53 -0.65
CA GLU A 32 2.88 0.39 -1.70
C GLU A 32 3.74 -0.36 -2.72
N TRP A 33 3.20 -0.56 -3.92
CA TRP A 33 3.92 -1.20 -5.02
C TRP A 33 4.52 -0.14 -5.95
N ALA A 34 5.75 -0.39 -6.42
CA ALA A 34 6.39 0.51 -7.37
C ALA A 34 5.60 0.57 -8.68
N VAL A 35 5.08 1.74 -9.02
CA VAL A 35 4.41 1.99 -10.29
C VAL A 35 5.44 2.34 -11.37
N SER A 36 5.27 1.77 -12.56
CA SER A 36 6.01 2.13 -13.77
C SER A 36 5.39 3.37 -14.42
N GLN A 37 4.12 3.27 -14.82
CA GLN A 37 3.41 4.35 -15.50
C GLN A 37 1.88 4.19 -15.40
N VAL A 38 1.15 5.27 -15.71
CA VAL A 38 -0.31 5.25 -15.89
C VAL A 38 -0.61 5.05 -17.37
N LEU A 39 -1.39 4.02 -17.69
CA LEU A 39 -1.74 3.63 -19.06
C LEU A 39 -3.05 4.26 -19.55
N ASP A 40 -4.03 4.36 -18.66
CA ASP A 40 -5.35 4.91 -18.99
C ASP A 40 -6.08 5.46 -17.76
N SER A 41 -7.15 6.21 -17.99
CA SER A 41 -8.04 6.70 -16.93
C SER A 41 -9.51 6.65 -17.34
N LYS A 42 -10.39 6.43 -16.37
CA LYS A 42 -11.84 6.42 -16.59
C LYS A 42 -12.61 6.89 -15.37
N LEU A 43 -13.81 7.40 -15.61
CA LEU A 43 -14.80 7.65 -14.57
C LEU A 43 -15.77 6.46 -14.46
N LYS A 44 -15.87 5.87 -13.26
CA LYS A 44 -16.84 4.82 -12.94
C LYS A 44 -17.60 5.23 -11.69
N ARG A 45 -18.93 5.39 -11.80
CA ARG A 45 -19.81 5.85 -10.70
C ARG A 45 -19.30 7.15 -10.04
N ARG A 46 -18.95 8.15 -10.85
CA ARG A 46 -18.36 9.44 -10.44
C ARG A 46 -17.02 9.36 -9.70
N LYS A 47 -16.41 8.18 -9.62
CA LYS A 47 -15.06 7.99 -9.08
C LYS A 47 -14.06 7.84 -10.22
N LEU A 48 -12.87 8.43 -10.03
CA LEU A 48 -11.79 8.35 -11.00
C LEU A 48 -10.93 7.11 -10.73
N TRP A 49 -10.59 6.41 -11.81
CA TRP A 49 -9.77 5.20 -11.80
C TRP A 49 -8.66 5.33 -12.83
N TYR A 50 -7.49 4.79 -12.49
CA TYR A 50 -6.31 4.73 -13.35
C TYR A 50 -5.94 3.28 -13.63
N LEU A 51 -5.58 2.98 -14.87
CA LEU A 51 -4.95 1.72 -15.22
C LEU A 51 -3.45 1.88 -14.97
N VAL A 52 -2.94 1.12 -14.01
CA VAL A 52 -1.57 1.23 -13.51
C VAL A 52 -0.73 0.09 -14.06
N GLU A 53 0.40 0.44 -14.67
CA GLU A 53 1.45 -0.53 -15.01
C GLU A 53 2.41 -0.66 -13.83
N TRP A 54 2.57 -1.88 -13.29
CA TRP A 54 3.45 -2.13 -12.16
C TRP A 54 4.91 -2.34 -12.60
N LYS A 55 5.85 -1.72 -11.88
CA LYS A 55 7.28 -1.86 -12.14
C LYS A 55 7.72 -3.31 -11.91
N GLY A 56 8.50 -3.85 -12.85
CA GLY A 56 8.92 -5.25 -12.84
C GLY A 56 7.94 -6.21 -13.54
N PHE A 57 6.74 -5.73 -13.88
CA PHE A 57 5.74 -6.49 -14.65
C PHE A 57 5.39 -5.81 -15.99
N SER A 58 6.16 -4.82 -16.45
CA SER A 58 5.92 -4.08 -17.70
C SER A 58 5.91 -4.95 -18.97
N GLN A 59 6.34 -6.21 -18.89
CA GLN A 59 6.29 -7.17 -20.01
C GLN A 59 4.96 -7.94 -20.09
N ASP A 60 4.12 -7.83 -19.07
CA ASP A 60 2.85 -8.55 -18.95
C ASP A 60 1.70 -7.54 -18.77
N PRO A 61 1.05 -7.09 -19.86
CA PRO A 61 -0.05 -6.15 -19.81
C PRO A 61 -1.23 -6.66 -18.96
N GLU A 62 -1.38 -7.97 -18.78
CA GLU A 62 -2.43 -8.57 -17.96
C GLU A 62 -2.25 -8.28 -16.47
N ARG A 63 -1.05 -7.88 -16.05
CA ARG A 63 -0.76 -7.46 -14.67
C ARG A 63 -1.23 -6.05 -14.36
N SER A 64 -1.58 -5.25 -15.37
CA SER A 64 -2.03 -3.88 -15.13
C SER A 64 -3.41 -3.88 -14.48
N THR A 65 -3.57 -3.16 -13.37
CA THR A 65 -4.81 -3.13 -12.60
C THR A 65 -5.45 -1.74 -12.61
N TRP A 66 -6.78 -1.72 -12.48
CA TRP A 66 -7.53 -0.48 -12.31
C TRP A 66 -7.55 -0.07 -10.84
N GLU A 67 -6.74 0.92 -10.50
CA GLU A 67 -6.65 1.48 -9.15
C GLU A 67 -7.48 2.76 -9.04
N PRO A 68 -8.17 2.99 -7.90
CA PRO A 68 -8.82 4.28 -7.65
C PRO A 68 -7.77 5.39 -7.58
N ALA A 69 -8.14 6.61 -7.97
CA ALA A 69 -7.26 7.78 -7.89
C ALA A 69 -6.71 8.04 -6.47
N GLU A 70 -7.40 7.54 -5.45
CA GLU A 70 -6.95 7.60 -4.05
C GLU A 70 -5.69 6.78 -3.78
N ASN A 71 -5.44 5.70 -4.54
CA ASN A 71 -4.24 4.86 -4.39
C ASN A 71 -3.01 5.49 -5.05
N LEU A 72 -3.19 6.43 -6.00
CA LEU A 72 -2.09 7.12 -6.68
C LEU A 72 -1.69 8.44 -6.00
N LYS A 73 -2.20 8.72 -4.79
CA LYS A 73 -1.85 9.95 -4.03
C LYS A 73 -0.34 10.10 -3.81
N ASN A 74 0.39 8.98 -3.72
CA ASN A 74 1.84 8.95 -3.51
C ASN A 74 2.65 9.12 -4.81
N CYS A 75 2.00 9.19 -5.98
CA CYS A 75 2.66 9.34 -7.28
C CYS A 75 2.01 10.44 -8.15
N PRO A 76 1.91 11.68 -7.65
CA PRO A 76 1.25 12.76 -8.39
C PRO A 76 1.95 13.10 -9.72
N ASP A 77 3.26 12.89 -9.81
CA ASP A 77 4.05 13.17 -11.01
C ASP A 77 3.65 12.25 -12.17
N LEU A 78 3.38 10.97 -11.91
CA LEU A 78 2.94 10.02 -12.94
C LEU A 78 1.55 10.39 -13.47
N VAL A 79 0.64 10.78 -12.57
CA VAL A 79 -0.70 11.24 -12.96
C VAL A 79 -0.59 12.52 -13.79
N LYS A 80 0.22 13.48 -13.36
CA LYS A 80 0.44 14.74 -14.08
C LYS A 80 1.05 14.50 -15.46
N TYR A 81 2.04 13.63 -15.55
CA TYR A 81 2.67 13.26 -16.81
C TYR A 81 1.65 12.64 -17.77
N PHE A 82 0.83 11.70 -17.30
CA PHE A 82 -0.23 11.10 -18.10
C PHE A 82 -1.22 12.14 -18.64
N HIS A 83 -1.73 13.05 -17.80
CA HIS A 83 -2.67 14.10 -18.24
C HIS A 83 -2.03 15.16 -19.12
N SER A 84 -0.70 15.34 -19.07
CA SER A 84 0.01 16.21 -20.00
C SER A 84 0.04 15.65 -21.42
N LEU A 85 0.07 14.32 -21.56
CA LEU A 85 0.03 13.63 -22.84
C LEU A 85 -1.39 13.41 -23.34
N TYR A 86 -2.34 13.21 -22.41
CA TYR A 86 -3.72 12.89 -22.71
C TYR A 86 -4.69 13.86 -22.02
N PRO A 87 -4.74 15.14 -22.43
CA PRO A 87 -5.58 16.15 -21.77
C PRO A 87 -7.09 15.86 -21.88
N GLU A 88 -7.52 15.09 -22.89
CA GLU A 88 -8.91 14.67 -23.10
C GLU A 88 -9.36 13.56 -22.13
N LYS A 89 -8.41 12.90 -21.46
CA LYS A 89 -8.73 11.79 -20.56
C LYS A 89 -9.23 12.30 -19.21
N PRO A 90 -10.13 11.57 -18.53
CA PRO A 90 -10.68 12.03 -17.26
C PRO A 90 -9.59 12.22 -16.19
N GLY A 91 -9.43 13.46 -15.72
CA GLY A 91 -8.46 13.81 -14.69
C GLY A 91 -9.10 14.12 -13.34
N PRO A 92 -8.28 14.40 -12.31
CA PRO A 92 -8.76 14.81 -10.99
C PRO A 92 -9.63 16.08 -11.06
N ASN A 93 -9.37 16.93 -12.06
CA ASN A 93 -10.13 18.15 -12.32
C ASN A 93 -11.46 17.89 -13.05
N SER A 94 -11.61 16.77 -13.74
CA SER A 94 -12.81 16.42 -14.52
C SER A 94 -13.99 15.94 -13.65
N ALA A 95 -13.74 15.59 -12.39
CA ALA A 95 -14.78 15.11 -11.46
C ALA A 95 -15.57 16.23 -10.76
N LYS A 96 -15.27 17.51 -11.03
CA LYS A 96 -15.84 18.69 -10.34
C LYS A 96 -17.07 19.34 -11.01
N ALA A 97 -17.77 18.65 -11.90
CA ALA A 97 -19.03 19.14 -12.49
C ALA A 97 -20.28 18.63 -11.75
#